data_AF-A0A7S1WLP3-F1
#
_entry.id   AF-A0A7S1WLP3-F1
#
_cell.length_a   1.000
_cell.length_b   1.000
_cell.length_c   1.000
_cell.angle_alpha   90.00
_cell.angle_beta   90.00
_cell.angle_gamma   90.00
#
_symmetry.space_group_name_H-M   'P 1'
#
loop_
_entity.id
_entity.type
_entity.pdbx_description
1 polymer ?
#
loop_
_entity_poly.entity_id
_entity_poly.type
_entity_poly.pdbx_seq_one_letter_code
_entity_poly.pdbx_strand_id
1 'polypeptide(L)'
;CPACLVSDDELNILPLSAHVKELRPVDTHDLVEGDDGAPKTAREVELDELKATVADTQPIGSIVSVARTLDQAKAVMSFVDAISEKSLNQTMALTAGRGRGKSAALGLAIASAIAYGYSNIFVTAPSPENLGTVFEFILKGFDALGMSEHQQYELVQAEDPELHKALVRVNVFRDHRQTVQYINPSDWQHLSQAELLV
;
A
#
# COMPACT_ATOMS: atom_id res chain seq x y z
N CYS A 1 29.14 3.42 13.22
CA CYS A 1 27.70 3.74 13.11
C CYS A 1 27.43 4.94 14.02
N PRO A 2 26.96 6.09 13.50
CA PRO A 2 26.73 7.32 14.28
C PRO A 2 25.48 7.28 15.17
N ALA A 3 24.61 6.28 15.00
CA ALA A 3 23.39 6.09 15.78
C ALA A 3 23.48 4.86 16.70
N CYS A 4 24.69 4.47 17.13
CA CYS A 4 24.92 3.26 17.90
C CYS A 4 25.54 3.57 19.27
N LEU A 5 24.86 3.14 20.32
CA LEU A 5 25.26 3.34 21.70
C LEU A 5 25.62 2.01 22.33
N VAL A 6 26.80 1.91 22.92
CA VAL A 6 27.23 0.74 23.69
C VAL A 6 27.08 1.06 25.17
N SER A 7 26.37 0.18 25.89
CA SER A 7 26.07 0.33 27.31
C SER A 7 26.40 -0.97 28.06
N ASP A 8 26.70 -0.87 29.35
CA ASP A 8 26.78 -2.05 30.24
C ASP A 8 25.38 -2.48 30.73
N ASP A 9 25.35 -3.48 31.62
CA ASP A 9 24.16 -4.04 32.23
C ASP A 9 23.44 -3.09 33.21
N GLU A 10 24.13 -2.05 33.67
CA GLU A 10 23.59 -0.98 34.50
C GLU A 10 23.14 0.25 33.70
N LEU A 11 23.15 0.16 32.36
CA LEU A 11 22.80 1.25 31.43
C LEU A 11 23.78 2.44 31.44
N ASN A 12 25.02 2.25 31.89
CA ASN A 12 26.07 3.27 31.76
C ASN A 12 26.61 3.31 30.33
N ILE A 13 26.82 4.51 29.79
CA ILE A 13 27.33 4.69 28.43
C ILE A 13 28.85 4.45 28.41
N LEU A 14 29.30 3.49 27.61
CA LEU A 14 30.72 3.16 27.51
C LEU A 14 31.49 4.14 26.60
N PRO A 15 32.79 4.40 26.86
CA PRO A 15 33.61 5.33 26.07
C PRO A 15 33.78 4.95 24.60
N LEU A 16 33.43 3.73 24.21
CA LEU A 16 33.42 3.24 22.82
C LEU A 16 32.45 4.06 21.94
N SER A 17 31.40 4.61 22.53
CA SER A 17 30.42 5.49 21.87
C SER A 17 30.68 6.97 22.18
N ALA A 18 31.92 7.44 22.02
CA ALA A 18 32.29 8.83 22.33
C ALA A 18 31.42 9.89 21.60
N HIS A 19 30.95 9.58 20.38
CA HIS A 19 30.04 10.42 19.60
C HIS A 19 28.69 10.72 20.28
N VAL A 20 28.27 9.88 21.23
CA VAL A 20 27.01 10.05 21.96
C VAL A 20 27.05 11.23 22.92
N LYS A 21 28.23 11.59 23.44
CA LYS A 21 28.38 12.69 24.41
C LYS A 21 28.03 14.06 23.81
N GLU A 22 28.09 14.18 22.50
CA GLU A 22 27.78 15.40 21.76
C GLU A 22 26.33 15.42 21.24
N LEU A 23 25.56 14.34 21.42
CA LEU A 23 24.16 14.30 21.03
C LEU A 23 23.37 15.29 21.88
N ARG A 24 22.68 16.19 21.19
CA ARG A 24 21.70 17.07 21.79
C ARG A 24 20.31 16.56 21.39
N PRO A 25 19.32 16.62 22.30
CA PRO A 25 17.94 16.40 21.91
C PRO A 25 17.60 17.29 20.71
N VAL A 26 16.88 16.74 19.74
CA VAL A 26 16.38 17.53 18.62
C VAL A 26 15.36 18.51 19.16
N ASP A 27 15.58 19.80 18.93
CA ASP A 27 14.59 20.81 19.25
C ASP A 27 13.36 20.58 18.37
N THR A 28 12.20 20.41 18.99
CA THR A 28 10.92 20.16 18.28
C THR A 28 10.41 21.37 17.51
N HIS A 29 11.21 22.45 17.40
CA HIS A 29 10.85 23.68 16.71
C HIS A 29 10.67 23.51 15.20
N ASP A 30 11.28 22.49 14.59
CA ASP A 30 11.10 22.14 13.17
C ASP A 30 9.81 21.34 12.91
N LEU A 31 9.08 20.97 13.97
CA LEU A 31 7.76 20.34 13.88
C LEU A 31 6.71 21.46 13.88
N VAL A 32 5.77 21.36 12.94
CA VAL A 32 4.64 22.28 12.83
C VAL A 32 3.53 21.77 13.74
N GLU A 33 2.85 22.65 14.47
CA GLU A 33 1.63 22.27 15.18
C GLU A 33 0.57 21.89 14.14
N GLY A 34 0.17 20.62 14.14
CA GLY A 34 -0.95 20.15 13.33
C GLY A 34 -2.27 20.73 13.83
N ASP A 35 -3.32 20.63 12.99
CA ASP A 35 -4.68 21.06 13.34
C ASP A 35 -5.24 20.36 14.60
N ASP A 36 -4.70 19.18 14.92
CA ASP A 36 -4.97 18.38 16.12
C ASP A 36 -4.09 18.71 17.33
N GLY A 37 -3.20 19.71 17.22
CA GLY A 37 -2.24 20.10 18.25
C GLY A 37 -1.07 19.12 18.41
N ALA A 38 -0.99 18.07 17.58
CA ALA A 38 0.14 17.14 17.57
C ALA A 38 1.28 17.71 16.71
N PRO A 39 2.54 17.58 17.14
CA PRO A 39 3.68 18.03 16.34
C PRO A 39 3.82 17.15 15.09
N LYS A 40 3.73 17.76 13.91
CA LYS A 40 3.83 17.11 12.60
C LYS A 40 5.08 17.56 11.86
N THR A 41 5.65 16.65 11.08
CA THR A 41 6.70 16.98 10.12
C THR A 41 6.10 17.73 8.92
N ALA A 42 6.91 18.53 8.23
CA ALA A 42 6.47 19.23 7.02
C ALA A 42 5.86 18.29 5.94
N ARG A 43 6.35 17.04 5.86
CA ARG A 43 5.83 16.02 4.94
C ARG A 43 4.45 15.48 5.33
N GLU A 44 4.14 15.44 6.62
CA GLU A 44 2.83 15.03 7.11
C GLU A 44 1.80 16.14 6.85
N VAL A 45 2.19 17.40 7.04
CA VAL A 45 1.35 18.55 6.65
C VAL A 45 1.04 18.52 5.16
N GLU A 46 2.05 18.32 4.30
CA GLU A 46 1.85 18.21 2.84
C GLU A 46 0.94 17.02 2.47
N LEU A 47 1.02 15.91 3.22
CA LEU A 47 0.13 14.76 3.00
C LEU A 47 -1.32 15.11 3.35
N ASP A 48 -1.55 15.80 4.46
CA ASP A 48 -2.91 16.18 4.89
C ASP A 48 -3.53 17.18 3.91
N GLU A 49 -2.76 18.16 3.42
CA GLU A 49 -3.17 19.08 2.37
C GLU A 49 -3.52 18.34 1.06
N LEU A 50 -2.69 17.36 0.67
CA LEU A 50 -2.93 16.54 -0.51
C LEU A 50 -4.23 15.75 -0.36
N LYS A 51 -4.45 15.11 0.80
CA LYS A 51 -5.68 14.37 1.10
C LYS A 51 -6.91 15.26 1.05
N ALA A 52 -6.84 16.46 1.62
CA ALA A 52 -7.94 17.43 1.59
C ALA A 52 -8.26 17.86 0.15
N THR A 53 -7.23 18.07 -0.67
CA THR A 53 -7.40 18.48 -2.07
C THR A 53 -8.14 17.44 -2.91
N VAL A 54 -7.90 16.15 -2.67
CA VAL A 54 -8.50 15.06 -3.48
C VAL A 54 -9.75 14.43 -2.84
N ALA A 55 -10.16 14.88 -1.64
CA ALA A 55 -11.21 14.24 -0.84
C ALA A 55 -12.54 14.06 -1.60
N ASP A 56 -12.95 15.08 -2.36
CA ASP A 56 -14.22 15.08 -3.09
C ASP A 56 -14.17 14.32 -4.43
N THR A 57 -12.98 13.93 -4.88
CA THR A 57 -12.82 13.23 -6.17
C THR A 57 -12.82 11.73 -5.92
N GLN A 58 -13.86 11.02 -6.34
CA GLN A 58 -13.96 9.56 -6.17
C GLN A 58 -13.55 8.82 -7.45
N PRO A 59 -12.89 7.65 -7.37
CA PRO A 59 -12.52 6.90 -6.14
C PRO A 59 -11.20 7.34 -5.49
N ILE A 60 -10.45 8.27 -6.11
CA ILE A 60 -9.08 8.62 -5.68
C ILE A 60 -9.00 9.17 -4.26
N GLY A 61 -9.97 9.99 -3.83
CA GLY A 61 -10.06 10.58 -2.51
C GLY A 61 -10.16 9.54 -1.40
N SER A 62 -11.08 8.57 -1.56
CA SER A 62 -11.21 7.45 -0.63
C SER A 62 -9.92 6.63 -0.54
N ILE A 63 -9.29 6.33 -1.67
CA ILE A 63 -8.08 5.50 -1.69
C ILE A 63 -6.86 6.24 -1.10
N VAL A 64 -6.67 7.52 -1.45
CA VAL A 64 -5.55 8.35 -0.96
C VAL A 64 -5.70 8.65 0.53
N SER A 65 -6.93 8.70 1.07
CA SER A 65 -7.16 8.89 2.51
C SER A 65 -6.46 7.82 3.37
N VAL A 66 -6.32 6.59 2.85
CA VAL A 66 -5.67 5.44 3.51
C VAL A 66 -4.15 5.53 3.50
N ALA A 67 -3.56 6.34 2.61
CA ALA A 67 -2.11 6.47 2.50
C ALA A 67 -1.49 7.03 3.79
N ARG A 68 -0.39 6.43 4.23
CA ARG A 68 0.32 6.84 5.47
C ARG A 68 1.43 7.83 5.24
N THR A 69 2.00 7.86 4.04
CA THR A 69 3.08 8.77 3.69
C THR A 69 2.77 9.51 2.41
N LEU A 70 3.36 10.69 2.26
CA LEU A 70 3.29 11.50 1.05
C LEU A 70 3.74 10.73 -0.20
N ASP A 71 4.85 9.97 -0.09
CA ASP A 71 5.37 9.17 -1.20
C ASP A 71 4.38 8.07 -1.62
N GLN A 72 3.72 7.43 -0.66
CA GLN A 72 2.69 6.43 -0.94
C GLN A 72 1.49 7.08 -1.64
N ALA A 73 1.01 8.22 -1.13
CA ALA A 73 -0.11 8.96 -1.72
C ALA A 73 0.18 9.35 -3.17
N LYS A 74 1.35 9.96 -3.43
CA LYS A 74 1.79 10.34 -4.79
C LYS A 74 1.89 9.13 -5.72
N ALA A 75 2.48 8.03 -5.26
CA ALA A 75 2.59 6.81 -6.06
C ALA A 75 1.22 6.20 -6.40
N VAL A 76 0.31 6.15 -5.43
CA VAL A 76 -1.06 5.67 -5.63
C VAL A 76 -1.80 6.56 -6.61
N MET A 77 -1.72 7.90 -6.47
CA MET A 77 -2.33 8.83 -7.43
C MET A 77 -1.84 8.58 -8.85
N SER A 78 -0.53 8.44 -9.07
CA SER A 78 0.00 8.15 -10.40
C SER A 78 -0.53 6.84 -11.00
N PHE A 79 -0.70 5.79 -10.18
CA PHE A 79 -1.33 4.55 -10.65
C PHE A 79 -2.80 4.74 -10.98
N VAL A 80 -3.54 5.45 -10.12
CA VAL A 80 -4.96 5.71 -10.31
C VAL A 80 -5.21 6.53 -11.58
N ASP A 81 -4.39 7.53 -11.84
CA ASP A 81 -4.47 8.33 -13.06
C ASP A 81 -4.29 7.45 -14.31
N ALA A 82 -3.26 6.60 -14.34
CA ALA A 82 -3.04 5.66 -15.44
C ALA A 82 -4.17 4.63 -15.61
N ILE A 83 -4.72 4.12 -14.50
CA ILE A 83 -5.88 3.21 -14.50
C ILE A 83 -7.11 3.92 -15.07
N SER A 84 -7.30 5.22 -14.76
CA SER A 84 -8.45 6.00 -15.21
C SER A 84 -8.44 6.23 -16.73
N GLU A 85 -7.26 6.26 -17.36
CA GLU A 85 -7.11 6.40 -18.82
C GLU A 85 -7.62 5.16 -19.59
N LYS A 86 -7.76 4.01 -18.92
CA LYS A 86 -8.18 2.72 -19.53
C LYS A 86 -7.38 2.31 -20.76
N SER A 87 -6.10 2.72 -20.83
CA SER A 87 -5.18 2.29 -21.87
C SER A 87 -4.66 0.89 -21.57
N LEU A 88 -4.92 -0.07 -22.46
CA LEU A 88 -4.45 -1.47 -22.31
C LEU A 88 -2.95 -1.64 -22.63
N ASN A 89 -2.29 -0.62 -23.18
CA ASN A 89 -0.88 -0.66 -23.59
C ASN A 89 -0.02 0.30 -22.77
N GLN A 90 -0.12 0.24 -21.45
CA GLN A 90 0.67 1.06 -20.54
C GLN A 90 1.42 0.17 -19.53
N THR A 91 2.67 0.52 -19.25
CA THR A 91 3.49 -0.16 -18.25
C THR A 91 3.99 0.86 -17.25
N MET A 92 3.75 0.59 -15.97
CA MET A 92 4.24 1.40 -14.86
C MET A 92 5.20 0.59 -14.01
N ALA A 93 6.31 1.20 -13.62
CA ALA A 93 7.31 0.56 -12.78
C ALA A 93 7.48 1.36 -11.48
N LEU A 94 7.16 0.74 -10.34
CA LEU A 94 7.41 1.30 -9.02
C LEU A 94 8.67 0.68 -8.40
N THR A 95 9.74 1.47 -8.32
CA THR A 95 10.99 1.08 -7.68
C THR A 95 11.09 1.67 -6.28
N ALA A 96 11.35 0.83 -5.28
CA ALA A 96 11.55 1.28 -3.91
C ALA A 96 12.50 0.33 -3.16
N GLY A 97 13.16 0.85 -2.11
CA GLY A 97 13.96 0.02 -1.20
C GLY A 97 13.11 -0.97 -0.39
N ARG A 98 13.75 -1.97 0.21
CA ARG A 98 13.08 -2.95 1.09
C ARG A 98 12.34 -2.24 2.23
N GLY A 99 11.12 -2.68 2.52
CA GLY A 99 10.31 -2.16 3.63
C GLY A 99 9.67 -0.78 3.41
N ARG A 100 9.73 -0.21 2.20
CA ARG A 100 9.17 1.12 1.90
C ARG A 100 7.68 1.14 1.52
N GLY A 101 6.98 0.01 1.62
CA GLY A 101 5.52 -0.04 1.40
C GLY A 101 5.05 -0.24 -0.04
N LYS A 102 5.89 -0.78 -0.94
CA LYS A 102 5.52 -1.05 -2.35
C LYS A 102 4.24 -1.88 -2.49
N SER A 103 4.14 -3.00 -1.77
CA SER A 103 2.97 -3.90 -1.81
C SER A 103 1.69 -3.20 -1.33
N ALA A 104 1.82 -2.31 -0.35
CA ALA A 104 0.70 -1.53 0.17
C ALA A 104 0.17 -0.52 -0.87
N ALA A 105 1.07 0.19 -1.55
CA ALA A 105 0.70 1.11 -2.63
C ALA A 105 0.02 0.36 -3.81
N LEU A 106 0.57 -0.79 -4.20
CA LEU A 106 -0.02 -1.63 -5.25
C LEU A 106 -1.40 -2.17 -4.87
N GLY A 107 -1.60 -2.60 -3.61
CA GLY A 107 -2.90 -3.05 -3.13
C GLY A 107 -3.98 -1.98 -3.21
N LEU A 108 -3.65 -0.74 -2.80
CA LEU A 108 -4.54 0.42 -2.93
C LEU A 108 -4.86 0.75 -4.40
N ALA A 109 -3.86 0.66 -5.29
CA ALA A 109 -4.06 0.86 -6.72
C ALA A 109 -5.00 -0.20 -7.33
N ILE A 110 -4.87 -1.47 -6.94
CA ILE A 110 -5.76 -2.54 -7.39
C ILE A 110 -7.20 -2.31 -6.91
N ALA A 111 -7.40 -1.86 -5.67
CA ALA A 111 -8.74 -1.51 -5.18
C ALA A 111 -9.37 -0.40 -6.02
N SER A 112 -8.58 0.61 -6.42
CA SER A 112 -9.03 1.65 -7.35
C SER A 112 -9.37 1.09 -8.73
N ALA A 113 -8.57 0.17 -9.29
CA ALA A 113 -8.87 -0.48 -10.56
C ALA A 113 -10.23 -1.21 -10.54
N ILE A 114 -10.57 -1.88 -9.44
CA ILE A 114 -11.90 -2.46 -9.24
C ILE A 114 -12.98 -1.38 -9.28
N ALA A 115 -12.77 -0.23 -8.62
CA ALA A 115 -13.72 0.89 -8.65
C ALA A 115 -13.88 1.51 -10.06
N TYR A 116 -12.84 1.53 -10.89
CA TYR A 116 -12.91 1.95 -12.29
C TYR A 116 -13.53 0.90 -13.23
N GLY A 117 -13.85 -0.29 -12.71
CA GLY A 117 -14.57 -1.34 -13.41
C GLY A 117 -13.69 -2.33 -14.18
N TYR A 118 -12.43 -2.52 -13.78
CA TYR A 118 -11.61 -3.61 -14.30
C TYR A 118 -12.15 -4.96 -13.83
N SER A 119 -12.35 -5.89 -14.75
CA SER A 119 -12.94 -7.21 -14.49
C SER A 119 -11.90 -8.22 -14.03
N ASN A 120 -10.84 -8.41 -14.81
CA ASN A 120 -9.86 -9.47 -14.59
C ASN A 120 -8.51 -8.87 -14.22
N ILE A 121 -8.22 -8.80 -12.92
CA ILE A 121 -6.95 -8.31 -12.39
C ILE A 121 -6.13 -9.48 -11.89
N PHE A 122 -4.95 -9.69 -12.46
CA PHE A 122 -4.04 -10.75 -12.03
C PHE A 122 -2.88 -10.16 -11.26
N VAL A 123 -2.55 -10.82 -10.15
CA VAL A 123 -1.41 -10.46 -9.30
C VAL A 123 -0.43 -11.61 -9.35
N THR A 124 0.84 -11.32 -9.63
CA THR A 124 1.86 -12.35 -9.71
C THR A 124 2.92 -12.20 -8.63
N ALA A 125 3.38 -13.34 -8.14
CA ALA A 125 4.45 -13.43 -7.15
C ALA A 125 5.12 -14.81 -7.20
N PRO A 126 6.39 -14.94 -6.79
CA PRO A 126 7.06 -16.24 -6.70
C PRO A 126 6.36 -17.24 -5.77
N SER A 127 5.64 -16.75 -4.75
CA SER A 127 4.82 -17.55 -3.83
C SER A 127 3.62 -16.72 -3.36
N PRO A 128 2.42 -17.33 -3.20
CA PRO A 128 1.22 -16.67 -2.67
C PRO A 128 1.42 -15.99 -1.31
N GLU A 129 2.31 -16.51 -0.46
CA GLU A 129 2.57 -15.97 0.87
C GLU A 129 3.07 -14.52 0.82
N ASN A 130 3.75 -14.13 -0.28
CA ASN A 130 4.25 -12.76 -0.47
C ASN A 130 3.15 -11.74 -0.76
N LEU A 131 1.91 -12.19 -1.02
CA LEU A 131 0.79 -11.33 -1.40
C LEU A 131 -0.08 -10.91 -0.22
N GLY A 132 0.18 -11.39 0.99
CA GLY A 132 -0.60 -11.03 2.18
C GLY A 132 -0.79 -9.52 2.33
N THR A 133 0.29 -8.73 2.21
CA THR A 133 0.21 -7.26 2.29
C THR A 133 -0.51 -6.62 1.10
N VAL A 134 -0.40 -7.17 -0.12
CA VAL A 134 -1.12 -6.62 -1.28
C VAL A 134 -2.61 -6.78 -1.05
N PHE A 135 -3.05 -8.00 -0.71
CA PHE A 135 -4.46 -8.29 -0.44
C PHE A 135 -4.99 -7.54 0.78
N GLU A 136 -4.23 -7.43 1.88
CA GLU A 136 -4.62 -6.62 3.03
C GLU A 136 -4.93 -5.17 2.64
N PHE A 137 -4.11 -4.57 1.76
CA PHE A 137 -4.33 -3.20 1.30
C PHE A 137 -5.42 -3.08 0.22
N ILE A 138 -5.73 -4.14 -0.51
CA ILE A 138 -6.95 -4.20 -1.34
C ILE A 138 -8.18 -4.10 -0.43
N LEU A 139 -8.22 -4.88 0.66
CA LEU A 139 -9.34 -4.86 1.62
C LEU A 139 -9.48 -3.50 2.30
N LYS A 140 -8.37 -2.89 2.75
CA LYS A 140 -8.42 -1.50 3.28
C LYS A 140 -8.91 -0.49 2.25
N GLY A 141 -8.58 -0.68 0.98
CA GLY A 141 -9.12 0.14 -0.11
C GLY A 141 -10.62 -0.08 -0.29
N PHE A 142 -11.09 -1.32 -0.21
CA PHE A 142 -12.52 -1.66 -0.24
C PHE A 142 -13.28 -1.06 0.96
N ASP A 143 -12.72 -1.12 2.16
CA ASP A 143 -13.30 -0.48 3.35
C ASP A 143 -13.44 1.04 3.14
N ALA A 144 -12.42 1.69 2.59
CA ALA A 144 -12.44 3.12 2.28
C ALA A 144 -13.43 3.50 1.17
N LEU A 145 -13.73 2.56 0.26
CA LEU A 145 -14.78 2.67 -0.76
C LEU A 145 -16.17 2.29 -0.22
N GLY A 146 -16.28 1.91 1.05
CA GLY A 146 -17.54 1.51 1.68
C GLY A 146 -18.07 0.16 1.19
N MET A 147 -17.18 -0.75 0.78
CA MET A 147 -17.54 -2.08 0.30
C MET A 147 -17.63 -3.09 1.46
N SER A 148 -18.68 -3.89 1.50
CA SER A 148 -18.92 -4.89 2.55
C SER A 148 -18.58 -6.31 2.11
N GLU A 149 -17.85 -7.04 2.97
CA GLU A 149 -17.59 -8.48 2.79
C GLU A 149 -18.89 -9.28 2.82
N HIS A 150 -18.95 -10.37 2.04
CA HIS A 150 -20.11 -11.26 1.84
C HIS A 150 -21.36 -10.63 1.23
N GLN A 151 -21.39 -9.31 1.05
CA GLN A 151 -22.44 -8.63 0.31
C GLN A 151 -21.97 -8.19 -1.08
N GLN A 152 -20.77 -7.62 -1.16
CA GLN A 152 -20.22 -7.07 -2.41
C GLN A 152 -18.94 -7.78 -2.86
N TYR A 153 -18.24 -8.46 -1.96
CA TYR A 153 -17.08 -9.27 -2.31
C TYR A 153 -16.94 -10.50 -1.42
N GLU A 154 -16.19 -11.49 -1.90
CA GLU A 154 -15.88 -12.73 -1.20
C GLU A 154 -14.40 -13.07 -1.35
N LEU A 155 -13.83 -13.62 -0.27
CA LEU A 155 -12.44 -14.02 -0.18
C LEU A 155 -12.31 -15.53 -0.40
N VAL A 156 -11.38 -15.93 -1.27
CA VAL A 156 -11.07 -17.33 -1.56
C VAL A 156 -9.64 -17.62 -1.13
N GLN A 157 -9.50 -18.54 -0.19
CA GLN A 157 -8.21 -19.02 0.33
C GLN A 157 -7.73 -20.23 -0.46
N ALA A 158 -6.41 -20.47 -0.44
CA ALA A 158 -5.82 -21.68 -1.00
C ALA A 158 -6.34 -22.94 -0.28
N GLU A 159 -6.69 -23.96 -1.05
CA GLU A 159 -7.05 -25.29 -0.52
C GLU A 159 -5.82 -26.12 -0.14
N ASP A 160 -4.66 -25.80 -0.74
CA ASP A 160 -3.41 -26.50 -0.50
C ASP A 160 -2.89 -26.23 0.93
N PRO A 161 -2.67 -27.28 1.75
CA PRO A 161 -2.08 -27.14 3.08
C PRO A 161 -0.70 -26.47 3.10
N GLU A 162 0.09 -26.62 2.02
CA GLU A 162 1.43 -26.03 1.92
C GLU A 162 1.40 -24.51 1.82
N LEU A 163 0.26 -23.95 1.37
CA LEU A 163 0.06 -22.51 1.20
C LEU A 163 -0.54 -21.84 2.44
N HIS A 164 -0.65 -22.54 3.57
CA HIS A 164 -1.08 -21.98 4.86
C HIS A 164 -2.39 -21.17 4.81
N LYS A 165 -3.34 -21.57 3.95
CA LYS A 165 -4.59 -20.83 3.69
C LYS A 165 -4.39 -19.39 3.21
N ALA A 166 -3.31 -19.12 2.47
CA ALA A 166 -3.05 -17.83 1.86
C ALA A 166 -4.25 -17.37 1.02
N LEU A 167 -4.54 -16.08 1.05
CA LEU A 167 -5.58 -15.50 0.21
C LEU A 167 -5.10 -15.52 -1.25
N VAL A 168 -5.83 -16.21 -2.12
CA VAL A 168 -5.44 -16.40 -3.52
C VAL A 168 -6.35 -15.66 -4.48
N ARG A 169 -7.59 -15.37 -4.10
CA ARG A 169 -8.55 -14.69 -4.97
C ARG A 169 -9.56 -13.88 -4.17
N VAL A 170 -9.96 -12.76 -4.74
CA VAL A 170 -11.07 -11.92 -4.28
C VAL A 170 -12.07 -11.80 -5.42
N ASN A 171 -13.30 -12.23 -5.20
CA ASN A 171 -14.40 -12.06 -6.15
C ASN A 171 -15.22 -10.84 -5.72
N VAL A 172 -15.58 -9.97 -6.66
CA VAL A 172 -16.41 -8.79 -6.41
C VAL A 172 -17.66 -8.88 -7.29
N PHE A 173 -18.83 -8.62 -6.71
CA PHE A 173 -20.15 -8.86 -7.28
C PHE A 173 -21.04 -7.61 -7.25
N ARG A 174 -20.49 -6.45 -7.59
CA ARG A 174 -21.19 -5.17 -7.44
C ARG A 174 -22.05 -4.83 -8.67
N ASP A 175 -21.39 -4.41 -9.75
CA ASP A 175 -22.04 -4.02 -11.00
C ASP A 175 -21.92 -5.13 -12.05
N HIS A 176 -20.77 -5.80 -12.07
CA HIS A 176 -20.47 -6.97 -12.88
C HIS A 176 -19.51 -7.87 -12.10
N ARG A 177 -19.24 -9.07 -12.62
CA ARG A 177 -18.30 -9.99 -11.99
C ARG A 177 -16.88 -9.49 -12.20
N GLN A 178 -16.20 -9.16 -11.12
CA GLN A 178 -14.79 -8.78 -11.13
C GLN A 178 -14.02 -9.76 -10.24
N THR A 179 -12.76 -10.01 -10.60
CA THR A 179 -11.90 -10.97 -9.92
C THR A 179 -10.49 -10.41 -9.82
N VAL A 180 -9.96 -10.37 -8.60
CA VAL A 180 -8.52 -10.22 -8.36
C VAL A 180 -7.98 -11.60 -8.01
N GLN A 181 -7.02 -12.13 -8.75
CA GLN A 181 -6.48 -13.47 -8.47
C GLN A 181 -4.97 -13.55 -8.60
N TYR A 182 -4.39 -14.37 -7.73
CA TYR A 182 -3.01 -14.80 -7.86
C TYR A 182 -2.83 -15.71 -9.07
N ILE A 183 -1.78 -15.46 -9.86
CA ILE A 183 -1.29 -16.38 -10.89
C ILE A 183 0.21 -16.59 -10.71
N ASN A 184 0.63 -17.86 -10.77
CA ASN A 184 2.04 -18.21 -10.76
C ASN A 184 2.73 -17.65 -12.03
N PRO A 185 3.89 -16.99 -11.92
CA PRO A 185 4.61 -16.45 -13.08
C PRO A 185 4.86 -17.46 -14.22
N SER A 186 4.95 -18.76 -13.90
CA SER A 186 5.11 -19.84 -14.88
C SER A 186 3.86 -20.08 -15.73
N ASP A 187 2.67 -19.73 -15.23
CA ASP A 187 1.37 -19.95 -15.88
C ASP A 187 0.97 -18.76 -16.78
N TRP A 188 1.93 -18.25 -17.55
CA TRP A 188 1.78 -17.05 -18.38
C TRP A 188 0.65 -17.13 -19.41
N GLN A 189 0.23 -18.35 -19.78
CA GLN A 189 -0.82 -18.60 -20.78
C GLN A 189 -2.17 -18.01 -20.35
N HIS A 190 -2.43 -17.93 -19.04
CA HIS A 190 -3.67 -17.35 -18.52
C HIS A 190 -3.66 -15.82 -18.57
N LEU A 191 -2.49 -15.17 -18.70
CA LEU A 191 -2.36 -13.72 -18.67
C LEU A 191 -3.02 -13.02 -19.85
N SER A 192 -3.32 -13.71 -20.95
CA SER A 192 -4.00 -13.10 -22.11
C SER A 192 -5.42 -12.63 -21.81
N GLN A 193 -6.01 -13.10 -20.71
CA GLN A 193 -7.35 -12.69 -20.25
C GLN A 193 -7.31 -11.58 -19.20
N ALA A 194 -6.10 -11.13 -18.80
CA ALA A 194 -5.91 -10.08 -17.83
C ALA A 194 -6.16 -8.71 -18.47
N GLU A 195 -6.95 -7.87 -17.80
CA GLU A 195 -7.07 -6.44 -18.15
C GLU A 195 -6.01 -5.62 -17.42
N LEU A 196 -5.57 -6.08 -16.24
CA LEU A 196 -4.50 -5.50 -15.45
C LEU A 196 -3.65 -6.63 -14.85
N LEU A 197 -2.34 -6.52 -15.02
CA LEU A 197 -1.35 -7.41 -14.42
C LEU A 197 -0.47 -6.61 -13.45
N VAL A 198 -0.32 -7.13 -12.23
CA VAL A 198 0.51 -6.55 -11.16
C VAL A 198 1.58 -7.52 -10.72
#